data_AF-A0A285Q843-F1
#
_entry.id   AF-A0A285Q843-F1
#
_cell.length_a   1.000
_cell.length_b   1.000
_cell.length_c   1.000
_cell.angle_alpha   90.00
_cell.angle_beta   90.00
_cell.angle_gamma   90.00
#
_symmetry.space_group_name_H-M   'P 1'
#
loop_
_entity.id
_entity.type
_entity.pdbx_description
1 polymer ?
#
loop_
_entity_poly.entity_id
_entity_poly.type
_entity_poly.pdbx_seq_one_letter_code
_entity_poly.pdbx_strand_id
1 'polypeptide(L)'
;MSGINYPHKVAALDLHGMCRRIASHIGWVIIAIGAVVLVSWVFDIEAGKRILPTFQSMKFNTALCFIACGFILKRKAPAAASASDPVAALLALFILVVSGLTLFEYGSGWQLGIDNLVILDTATAPEDWPGRMSGAAALCFTMIGAAWLAIATPLHRSTMILQILALAVIMISGAALIGYVFGVQQFRLSVFSTMALHTAVLFVLCGAGMLFVRPGDGLMYSAASSYIGGRSLRRLLPFIIVTPVLAGWLSPAGQLVGRSVEHLMPDRFRKGHTGFRSEYQRSPEQRMIG
;
A
#
# COMPACT_ATOMS: atom_id res chain seq x y z
N MET A 1 32.60 -18.16 38.65
CA MET A 1 31.73 -16.98 38.46
C MET A 1 30.53 -17.40 37.64
N SER A 2 29.44 -17.82 38.29
CA SER A 2 28.21 -18.25 37.61
C SER A 2 27.51 -17.02 37.03
N GLY A 3 27.39 -16.99 35.71
CA GLY A 3 26.68 -15.93 34.99
C GLY A 3 25.23 -15.84 35.47
N ILE A 4 24.89 -14.71 36.08
CA ILE A 4 23.50 -14.33 36.33
C ILE A 4 22.85 -14.19 34.96
N ASN A 5 22.11 -15.21 34.55
CA ASN A 5 21.31 -15.20 33.34
C ASN A 5 20.16 -14.22 33.57
N TYR A 6 20.33 -12.97 33.13
CA TYR A 6 19.27 -11.97 33.18
C TYR A 6 18.12 -12.42 32.26
N PRO A 7 16.92 -12.75 32.77
CA PRO A 7 15.80 -13.22 31.94
C PRO A 7 15.41 -12.20 30.85
N HIS A 8 15.72 -10.92 31.07
CA HIS A 8 15.52 -9.84 30.10
C HIS A 8 16.36 -9.99 28.82
N LYS A 9 17.60 -10.51 28.88
CA LYS A 9 18.44 -10.69 27.68
C LYS A 9 17.93 -11.82 26.80
N VAL A 10 17.44 -12.91 27.41
CA VAL A 10 16.90 -14.07 26.69
C VAL A 10 15.57 -13.71 26.00
N ALA A 11 14.66 -13.01 26.69
CA ALA A 11 13.40 -12.56 26.12
C ALA A 11 13.59 -11.55 24.96
N ALA A 12 14.59 -10.67 25.05
CA ALA A 12 14.92 -9.75 23.97
C ALA A 12 15.45 -10.48 22.73
N LEU A 13 16.32 -11.48 22.90
CA LEU A 13 16.85 -12.30 21.80
C LEU A 13 15.75 -13.08 21.06
N ASP A 14 14.76 -13.59 21.80
CA ASP A 14 13.63 -14.33 21.24
C ASP A 14 12.70 -13.42 20.41
N LEU A 15 12.44 -12.19 20.89
CA LEU A 15 11.64 -11.19 20.16
C LEU A 15 12.28 -10.78 18.83
N HIS A 16 13.60 -10.55 18.81
CA HIS A 16 14.32 -10.24 17.57
C HIS A 16 14.25 -11.39 16.56
N GLY A 17 14.39 -12.63 17.04
CA GLY A 17 14.25 -13.83 16.22
C GLY A 17 12.85 -13.95 15.60
N MET A 18 11.81 -13.72 16.40
CA MET A 18 10.41 -13.76 15.95
C MET A 18 10.09 -12.67 14.94
N CYS A 19 10.44 -11.40 15.22
CA CYS A 19 10.25 -10.28 14.28
C CYS A 19 10.92 -10.55 12.93
N ARG A 20 12.14 -11.12 12.94
CA ARG A 20 12.85 -11.47 11.71
C ARG A 20 12.14 -12.58 10.93
N ARG A 21 11.61 -13.61 11.61
CA ARG A 21 10.82 -14.66 10.95
C ARG A 21 9.57 -14.07 10.31
N ILE A 22 8.85 -13.20 11.02
CA ILE A 22 7.66 -12.52 10.49
C ILE A 22 8.01 -11.70 9.24
N ALA A 23 9.06 -10.87 9.28
CA ALA A 23 9.51 -10.10 8.13
C ALA A 23 9.88 -10.99 6.93
N SER A 24 10.52 -12.14 7.17
CA SER A 24 10.85 -13.13 6.14
C SER A 24 9.59 -13.77 5.52
N HIS A 25 8.60 -14.14 6.33
CA HIS A 25 7.33 -14.67 5.84
C HIS A 25 6.57 -13.63 5.01
N ILE A 26 6.52 -12.38 5.48
CA ILE A 26 5.97 -11.25 4.71
C ILE A 26 6.69 -11.14 3.35
N GLY A 27 8.03 -11.18 3.35
CA GLY A 27 8.82 -11.14 2.12
C GLY A 27 8.48 -12.27 1.14
N TRP A 28 8.29 -13.49 1.63
CA TRP A 28 7.83 -14.61 0.80
C TRP A 28 6.44 -14.40 0.20
N VAL A 29 5.49 -13.90 1.00
CA VAL A 29 4.12 -13.60 0.54
C VAL A 29 4.14 -12.55 -0.56
N ILE A 30 4.91 -11.47 -0.37
CA ILE A 30 5.05 -10.39 -1.37
C ILE A 30 5.66 -10.94 -2.68
N ILE A 31 6.73 -11.75 -2.59
CA ILE A 31 7.33 -12.38 -3.78
C ILE A 31 6.33 -13.28 -4.50
N ALA A 32 5.61 -14.12 -3.76
CA ALA A 32 4.67 -15.07 -4.34
C ALA A 32 3.54 -14.34 -5.09
N ILE A 33 2.93 -13.32 -4.46
CA ILE A 33 1.86 -12.55 -5.09
C ILE A 33 2.40 -11.77 -6.29
N GLY A 34 3.56 -11.13 -6.17
CA GLY A 34 4.20 -10.44 -7.30
C GLY A 34 4.50 -11.39 -8.46
N ALA A 35 5.00 -12.60 -8.19
CA ALA A 35 5.28 -13.60 -9.21
C ALA A 35 4.01 -14.08 -9.91
N VAL A 36 2.92 -14.31 -9.17
CA VAL A 36 1.61 -14.63 -9.76
C VAL A 36 1.16 -13.52 -10.70
N VAL A 37 1.30 -12.25 -10.31
CA VAL A 37 0.94 -11.11 -11.16
C VAL A 37 1.82 -11.05 -12.42
N LEU A 38 3.13 -11.24 -12.31
CA LEU A 38 4.01 -11.27 -13.49
C LEU A 38 3.64 -12.40 -14.46
N VAL A 39 3.42 -13.61 -13.95
CA VAL A 39 2.95 -14.76 -14.73
C VAL A 39 1.62 -14.44 -15.40
N SER A 40 0.72 -13.77 -14.68
CA SER A 40 -0.59 -13.37 -15.20
C SER A 40 -0.51 -12.32 -16.31
N TRP A 41 0.50 -11.45 -16.29
CA TRP A 41 0.80 -10.56 -17.41
C TRP A 41 1.38 -11.31 -18.61
N VAL A 42 2.26 -12.28 -18.39
CA VAL A 42 2.90 -13.06 -19.47
C VAL A 42 1.89 -13.94 -20.20
N PHE A 43 0.96 -14.56 -19.48
CA PHE A 43 -0.07 -15.46 -20.04
C PHE A 43 -1.42 -14.77 -20.29
N ASP A 44 -1.49 -13.45 -20.12
CA ASP A 44 -2.71 -12.66 -20.29
C ASP A 44 -3.92 -13.14 -19.43
N ILE A 45 -3.66 -13.57 -18.20
CA ILE A 45 -4.66 -14.09 -17.26
C ILE A 45 -5.22 -12.94 -16.41
N GLU A 46 -6.41 -12.44 -16.72
CA GLU A 46 -7.03 -11.31 -15.99
C GLU A 46 -7.21 -11.59 -14.48
N ALA A 47 -7.56 -12.83 -14.10
CA ALA A 47 -7.83 -13.20 -12.71
C ALA A 47 -6.64 -13.03 -11.76
N GLY A 48 -5.40 -13.07 -12.28
CA GLY A 48 -4.21 -12.83 -11.46
C GLY A 48 -3.71 -11.39 -11.53
N LYS A 49 -4.19 -10.58 -12.49
CA LYS A 49 -3.89 -9.14 -12.56
C LYS A 49 -4.82 -8.32 -11.65
N ARG A 50 -6.07 -8.75 -11.44
CA ARG A 50 -7.07 -8.07 -10.59
C ARG A 50 -7.85 -9.07 -9.73
N ILE A 51 -8.19 -8.69 -8.50
CA ILE A 51 -8.93 -9.58 -7.58
C ILE A 51 -10.41 -9.70 -7.99
N LEU A 52 -11.02 -8.59 -8.39
CA LEU A 52 -12.41 -8.54 -8.87
C LEU A 52 -12.43 -7.85 -10.24
N PRO A 53 -13.35 -8.23 -11.15
CA PRO A 53 -13.45 -7.62 -12.48
C PRO A 53 -13.61 -6.09 -12.45
N THR A 54 -14.32 -5.58 -11.44
CA THR A 54 -14.56 -4.14 -11.24
C THR A 54 -13.38 -3.40 -10.62
N PHE A 55 -12.34 -4.10 -10.14
CA PHE A 55 -11.18 -3.50 -9.50
C PHE A 55 -10.04 -3.26 -10.49
N GLN A 56 -9.15 -2.35 -10.10
CA GLN A 56 -7.95 -2.05 -10.86
C GLN A 56 -6.99 -3.24 -10.87
N SER A 57 -6.27 -3.40 -11.99
CA SER A 57 -5.22 -4.39 -12.12
C SER A 57 -3.89 -3.88 -11.57
N MET A 58 -3.09 -4.76 -10.95
CA MET A 58 -1.69 -4.44 -10.67
C MET A 58 -0.89 -4.48 -11.96
N LYS A 59 -0.11 -3.42 -12.18
CA LYS A 59 0.75 -3.27 -13.37
C LYS A 59 2.03 -4.09 -13.24
N PHE A 60 2.65 -4.40 -14.38
CA PHE A 60 3.84 -5.24 -14.45
C PHE A 60 5.04 -4.66 -13.67
N ASN A 61 5.34 -3.37 -13.88
CA ASN A 61 6.38 -2.64 -13.14
C ASN A 61 6.17 -2.66 -11.61
N THR A 62 4.90 -2.59 -11.18
CA THR A 62 4.50 -2.62 -9.77
C THR A 62 4.82 -3.99 -9.15
N ALA A 63 4.53 -5.07 -9.86
CA ALA A 63 4.86 -6.43 -9.42
C ALA A 63 6.37 -6.67 -9.33
N LEU A 64 7.17 -6.16 -10.28
CA LEU A 64 8.63 -6.21 -10.21
C LEU A 64 9.19 -5.50 -8.98
N CYS A 65 8.71 -4.29 -8.69
CA CYS A 65 9.11 -3.54 -7.50
C CYS A 65 8.74 -4.29 -6.21
N PHE A 66 7.57 -4.92 -6.14
CA PHE A 66 7.21 -5.75 -4.99
C PHE A 66 8.11 -6.97 -4.81
N ILE A 67 8.44 -7.68 -5.87
CA ILE A 67 9.38 -8.80 -5.81
C ILE A 67 10.73 -8.33 -5.27
N ALA A 68 11.24 -7.19 -5.76
CA ALA A 68 12.45 -6.58 -5.23
C ALA A 68 12.33 -6.25 -3.73
N CYS A 69 11.23 -5.64 -3.28
CA CYS A 69 10.96 -5.39 -1.86
C CYS A 69 10.98 -6.68 -1.03
N GLY A 70 10.35 -7.74 -1.51
CA GLY A 70 10.31 -9.03 -0.81
C GLY A 70 11.68 -9.70 -0.72
N PHE A 71 12.53 -9.57 -1.76
CA PHE A 71 13.91 -10.01 -1.68
C PHE A 71 14.72 -9.22 -0.67
N ILE A 72 14.54 -7.89 -0.62
CA ILE A 72 15.18 -7.03 0.39
C ILE A 72 14.77 -7.45 1.81
N LEU A 73 13.47 -7.68 2.07
CA LEU A 73 12.97 -8.09 3.40
C LEU A 73 13.51 -9.44 3.88
N LYS A 74 13.84 -10.34 2.96
CA LYS A 74 14.44 -11.65 3.28
C LYS A 74 15.94 -11.58 3.53
N ARG A 75 16.59 -10.46 3.18
CA ARG A 75 18.03 -10.30 3.38
C ARG A 75 18.34 -10.24 4.87
N LYS A 76 19.45 -10.85 5.25
CA LYS A 76 19.90 -10.82 6.64
C LYS A 76 20.36 -9.40 6.95
N ALA A 77 19.65 -8.71 7.85
CA ALA A 77 20.15 -7.48 8.45
C ALA A 77 21.62 -7.70 8.91
N PRO A 78 22.57 -6.87 8.44
CA PRO A 78 23.98 -7.04 8.76
C PRO A 78 24.20 -6.92 10.28
N ALA A 79 25.08 -7.75 10.82
CA ALA A 79 25.36 -7.82 12.27
C ALA A 79 26.00 -6.53 12.81
N ALA A 80 26.66 -5.76 11.94
CA ALA A 80 27.18 -4.43 12.24
C ALA A 80 26.47 -3.40 11.36
N ALA A 81 26.18 -2.22 11.91
CA ALA A 81 25.54 -1.11 11.19
C ALA A 81 26.33 -0.63 9.95
N SER A 82 27.61 -1.02 9.82
CA SER A 82 28.54 -0.58 8.77
C SER A 82 28.74 -1.58 7.62
N ALA A 83 28.24 -2.81 7.71
CA ALA A 83 28.40 -3.77 6.61
C ALA A 83 27.27 -3.53 5.59
N SER A 84 27.59 -2.84 4.50
CA SER A 84 26.62 -2.59 3.43
C SER A 84 26.25 -3.90 2.72
N ASP A 85 24.96 -4.06 2.44
CA ASP A 85 24.45 -5.17 1.64
C ASP A 85 24.27 -4.68 0.20
N PRO A 86 25.25 -4.91 -0.69
CA PRO A 86 25.25 -4.30 -2.02
C PRO A 86 24.06 -4.77 -2.87
N VAL A 87 23.57 -5.99 -2.64
CA VAL A 87 22.40 -6.53 -3.32
C VAL A 87 21.14 -5.80 -2.87
N ALA A 88 20.99 -5.57 -1.56
CA ALA A 88 19.86 -4.78 -1.05
C ALA A 88 19.90 -3.34 -1.56
N ALA A 89 21.09 -2.72 -1.62
CA ALA A 89 21.26 -1.38 -2.15
C ALA A 89 20.92 -1.29 -3.64
N LEU A 90 21.33 -2.27 -4.46
CA LEU A 90 21.00 -2.33 -5.88
C LEU A 90 19.49 -2.50 -6.10
N LEU A 91 18.84 -3.39 -5.35
CA LEU A 91 17.38 -3.58 -5.43
C LEU A 91 16.62 -2.33 -4.97
N ALA A 92 17.10 -1.65 -3.91
CA ALA A 92 16.50 -0.42 -3.43
C ALA A 92 16.66 0.73 -4.44
N LEU A 93 17.83 0.83 -5.08
CA LEU A 93 18.08 1.77 -6.17
C LEU A 93 17.17 1.48 -7.37
N PHE A 94 17.02 0.21 -7.76
CA PHE A 94 16.09 -0.20 -8.81
C PHE A 94 14.66 0.26 -8.51
N ILE A 95 14.15 -0.03 -7.30
CA ILE A 95 12.81 0.40 -6.89
C ILE A 95 12.69 1.93 -6.97
N LEU A 96 13.66 2.66 -6.41
CA LEU A 96 13.65 4.12 -6.36
C LEU A 96 13.68 4.74 -7.76
N VAL A 97 14.49 4.22 -8.67
CA VAL A 97 14.60 4.71 -10.05
C VAL A 97 13.32 4.46 -10.80
N VAL A 98 12.79 3.23 -10.78
CA VAL A 98 11.55 2.89 -11.51
C VAL A 98 10.38 3.76 -11.02
N SER A 99 10.19 3.87 -9.70
CA SER A 99 9.08 4.66 -9.16
C SER A 99 9.30 6.17 -9.27
N GLY A 100 10.54 6.63 -9.14
CA GLY A 100 10.92 8.03 -9.29
C GLY A 100 10.72 8.53 -10.72
N LEU A 101 11.04 7.70 -11.72
CA LEU A 101 10.75 8.00 -13.12
C LEU A 101 9.25 8.08 -13.38
N THR A 102 8.44 7.18 -12.83
CA THR A 102 6.98 7.28 -12.96
C THR A 102 6.42 8.54 -12.31
N LEU A 103 6.91 8.94 -11.12
CA LEU A 103 6.53 10.22 -10.52
C LEU A 103 6.96 11.42 -11.38
N PHE A 104 8.12 11.34 -12.00
CA PHE A 104 8.59 12.36 -12.94
C PHE A 104 7.68 12.45 -14.16
N GLU A 105 7.22 11.33 -14.73
CA GLU A 105 6.24 11.33 -15.82
C GLU A 105 4.92 12.01 -15.40
N TYR A 106 4.44 11.75 -14.18
CA TYR A 106 3.26 12.43 -13.64
C TYR A 106 3.47 13.94 -13.44
N GLY A 107 4.65 14.36 -12.99
CA GLY A 107 4.94 15.77 -12.69
C GLY A 107 5.33 16.61 -13.92
N SER A 108 6.02 16.01 -14.88
CA SER A 108 6.47 16.69 -16.11
C SER A 108 5.49 16.57 -17.27
N GLY A 109 4.57 15.59 -17.22
CA GLY A 109 3.70 15.22 -18.34
C GLY A 109 4.43 14.49 -19.46
N TRP A 110 5.73 14.23 -19.32
CA TRP A 110 6.50 13.54 -20.35
C TRP A 110 6.21 12.04 -20.34
N GLN A 111 6.22 11.42 -21.52
CA GLN A 111 5.96 9.99 -21.70
C GLN A 111 7.29 9.32 -22.02
N LEU A 112 7.98 8.82 -21.00
CA LEU A 112 9.25 8.11 -21.14
C LEU A 112 9.04 6.70 -21.72
N GLY A 113 7.81 6.18 -21.63
CA GLY A 113 7.45 4.88 -22.18
C GLY A 113 7.94 3.69 -21.35
N ILE A 114 8.46 3.95 -20.13
CA ILE A 114 8.98 2.91 -19.24
C ILE A 114 7.93 1.88 -18.82
N ASP A 115 6.66 2.29 -18.84
CA ASP A 115 5.51 1.54 -18.36
C ASP A 115 5.16 0.31 -19.21
N ASN A 116 5.54 0.31 -20.49
CA ASN A 116 5.23 -0.74 -21.46
C ASN A 116 6.48 -1.38 -22.09
N LEU A 117 7.68 -1.16 -21.49
CA LEU A 117 8.94 -1.68 -22.05
C LEU A 117 9.00 -3.21 -22.12
N VAL A 118 8.40 -3.89 -21.14
CA VAL A 118 8.49 -5.35 -21.02
C VAL A 118 7.26 -6.05 -21.60
N ILE A 119 6.07 -5.59 -21.22
CA ILE A 119 4.78 -6.11 -21.69
C ILE A 119 3.86 -4.91 -21.94
N LEU A 120 3.18 -4.93 -23.09
CA LEU A 120 2.24 -3.89 -23.48
C LEU A 120 0.89 -4.09 -22.78
N ASP A 121 0.41 -3.05 -22.11
CA ASP A 121 -0.91 -3.01 -21.50
C ASP A 121 -1.97 -2.59 -22.52
N THR A 122 -2.64 -3.58 -23.12
CA THR A 122 -3.74 -3.38 -24.08
C THR A 122 -5.11 -3.31 -23.41
N ALA A 123 -5.21 -3.66 -22.13
CA ALA A 123 -6.46 -3.75 -21.39
C ALA A 123 -6.91 -2.42 -20.80
N THR A 124 -5.99 -1.46 -20.65
CA THR A 124 -6.25 -0.14 -20.08
C THR A 124 -6.49 0.88 -21.19
N ALA A 125 -7.50 1.73 -21.04
CA ALA A 125 -7.79 2.79 -21.99
C ALA A 125 -6.60 3.77 -22.11
N PRO A 126 -6.32 4.33 -23.30
CA PRO A 126 -5.22 5.28 -23.50
C PRO A 126 -5.28 6.50 -22.56
N GLU A 127 -6.49 6.93 -22.21
CA GLU A 127 -6.77 8.06 -21.32
C GLU A 127 -6.35 7.81 -19.86
N ASP A 128 -6.23 6.54 -19.47
CA ASP A 128 -5.88 6.08 -18.13
C ASP A 128 -4.41 5.64 -18.00
N TRP A 129 -3.55 6.07 -18.93
CA TRP A 129 -2.09 5.83 -18.93
C TRP A 129 -1.74 4.32 -18.85
N PRO A 130 -1.88 3.57 -19.95
CA PRO A 130 -1.70 2.12 -19.97
C PRO A 130 -0.31 1.70 -19.47
N GLY A 131 -0.26 0.65 -18.64
CA GLY A 131 0.97 0.11 -18.03
C GLY A 131 1.49 0.92 -16.83
N ARG A 132 1.03 2.16 -16.65
CA ARG A 132 1.58 3.07 -15.64
C ARG A 132 1.13 2.72 -14.23
N MET A 133 2.09 2.62 -13.31
CA MET A 133 1.77 2.42 -11.90
C MET A 133 1.01 3.64 -11.35
N SER A 134 0.05 3.42 -10.45
CA SER A 134 -0.68 4.54 -9.83
C SER A 134 0.25 5.53 -9.12
N GLY A 135 -0.10 6.81 -9.09
CA GLY A 135 0.68 7.84 -8.40
C GLY A 135 0.94 7.52 -6.92
N ALA A 136 -0.07 7.02 -6.20
CA ALA A 136 0.09 6.56 -4.81
C ALA A 136 1.12 5.41 -4.69
N ALA A 137 1.09 4.44 -5.60
CA ALA A 137 2.05 3.33 -5.60
C ALA A 137 3.47 3.81 -5.93
N ALA A 138 3.63 4.71 -6.89
CA ALA A 138 4.92 5.31 -7.24
C ALA A 138 5.51 6.07 -6.05
N LEU A 139 4.69 6.83 -5.33
CA LEU A 139 5.12 7.51 -4.11
C LEU A 139 5.51 6.52 -3.01
N CYS A 140 4.71 5.48 -2.76
CA CYS A 140 5.04 4.46 -1.77
C CYS A 140 6.35 3.74 -2.10
N PHE A 141 6.57 3.32 -3.34
CA PHE A 141 7.83 2.69 -3.73
C PHE A 141 9.02 3.63 -3.64
N THR A 142 8.84 4.91 -3.98
CA THR A 142 9.89 5.93 -3.83
C THR A 142 10.30 6.05 -2.37
N MET A 143 9.33 6.06 -1.46
CA MET A 143 9.59 6.05 -0.02
C MET A 143 10.31 4.77 0.43
N ILE A 144 9.89 3.59 -0.06
CA ILE A 144 10.53 2.32 0.27
C ILE A 144 11.98 2.27 -0.23
N GLY A 145 12.23 2.63 -1.48
CA GLY A 145 13.57 2.66 -2.07
C GLY A 145 14.50 3.62 -1.33
N ALA A 146 14.04 4.83 -1.04
CA ALA A 146 14.79 5.82 -0.26
C ALA A 146 15.10 5.32 1.17
N ALA A 147 14.13 4.68 1.82
CA ALA A 147 14.27 4.12 3.16
C ALA A 147 15.35 3.02 3.21
N TRP A 148 15.39 2.13 2.21
CA TRP A 148 16.40 1.07 2.12
C TRP A 148 17.78 1.58 1.68
N LEU A 149 17.86 2.64 0.87
CA LEU A 149 19.16 3.29 0.61
C LEU A 149 19.70 4.02 1.84
N ALA A 150 18.83 4.65 2.64
CA ALA A 150 19.21 5.27 3.90
C ALA A 150 19.76 4.24 4.91
N ILE A 151 19.26 2.99 4.90
CA ILE A 151 19.80 1.91 5.76
C ILE A 151 21.07 1.28 5.22
N ALA A 152 21.30 1.32 3.90
CA ALA A 152 22.52 0.83 3.27
C ALA A 152 23.72 1.78 3.47
N THR A 153 23.46 3.02 3.87
CA THR A 153 24.48 4.04 4.16
C THR A 153 24.69 4.18 5.68
N PRO A 154 25.90 4.58 6.13
CA PRO A 154 26.23 4.69 7.56
C PRO A 154 25.64 5.96 8.20
N LEU A 155 24.35 6.24 7.96
CA LEU A 155 23.64 7.35 8.57
C LEU A 155 23.28 7.04 10.02
N HIS A 156 23.56 7.98 10.93
CA HIS A 156 23.28 7.84 12.37
C HIS A 156 21.79 7.63 12.69
N ARG A 157 20.89 8.15 11.84
CA ARG A 157 19.42 8.03 12.01
C ARG A 157 18.75 7.14 10.95
N SER A 158 19.51 6.29 10.26
CA SER A 158 19.03 5.44 9.17
C SER A 158 17.82 4.58 9.57
N THR A 159 17.84 3.93 10.73
CA THR A 159 16.71 3.11 11.21
C THR A 159 15.47 3.95 11.52
N MET A 160 15.62 5.18 12.02
CA MET A 160 14.49 6.09 12.27
C MET A 160 13.85 6.53 10.95
N ILE A 161 14.66 6.88 9.95
CA ILE A 161 14.21 7.21 8.59
C ILE A 161 13.42 6.04 8.01
N LEU A 162 13.98 4.81 8.06
CA LEU A 162 13.30 3.60 7.57
C LEU A 162 11.90 3.44 8.20
N GLN A 163 11.80 3.58 9.52
CA GLN A 163 10.54 3.36 10.24
C GLN A 163 9.51 4.48 9.99
N ILE A 164 9.94 5.74 9.87
CA ILE A 164 9.04 6.86 9.54
C ILE A 164 8.47 6.67 8.13
N LEU A 165 9.33 6.35 7.14
CA LEU A 165 8.87 6.11 5.78
C LEU A 165 7.98 4.86 5.70
N ALA A 166 8.29 3.80 6.46
CA ALA A 166 7.42 2.61 6.55
C ALA A 166 6.03 2.95 7.12
N LEU A 167 5.96 3.77 8.17
CA LEU A 167 4.68 4.22 8.73
C LEU A 167 3.89 5.07 7.73
N ALA A 168 4.55 5.97 7.00
CA ALA A 168 3.90 6.75 5.96
C ALA A 168 3.33 5.87 4.84
N VAL A 169 4.08 4.85 4.38
CA VAL A 169 3.62 3.87 3.39
C VAL A 169 2.39 3.12 3.90
N ILE A 170 2.39 2.68 5.17
CA ILE A 170 1.25 2.02 5.80
C ILE A 170 0.04 2.96 5.84
N MET A 171 0.24 4.24 6.20
CA MET A 171 -0.86 5.21 6.26
C MET A 171 -1.49 5.47 4.89
N ILE A 172 -0.67 5.69 3.87
CA ILE A 172 -1.14 5.95 2.49
C ILE A 172 -1.88 4.73 1.94
N SER A 173 -1.33 3.54 2.15
CA SER A 173 -1.92 2.28 1.65
C SER A 173 -3.15 1.87 2.46
N GLY A 174 -3.15 2.15 3.76
CA GLY A 174 -4.30 1.96 4.65
C GLY A 174 -5.47 2.86 4.24
N ALA A 175 -5.20 4.12 3.88
CA ALA A 175 -6.22 5.01 3.33
C ALA A 175 -6.82 4.46 2.01
N ALA A 176 -6.00 3.88 1.14
CA ALA A 176 -6.47 3.21 -0.08
C ALA A 176 -7.36 1.98 0.25
N LEU A 177 -6.98 1.15 1.23
CA LEU A 177 -7.79 0.02 1.68
C LEU A 177 -9.14 0.46 2.25
N ILE A 178 -9.16 1.52 3.06
CA ILE A 178 -10.39 2.14 3.55
C ILE A 178 -11.27 2.56 2.36
N GLY A 179 -10.68 3.20 1.34
CA GLY A 179 -11.40 3.55 0.11
C GLY A 179 -12.05 2.34 -0.59
N TYR A 180 -11.40 1.18 -0.57
CA TYR A 180 -11.97 -0.08 -1.08
C TYR A 180 -13.12 -0.60 -0.22
N VAL A 181 -12.99 -0.57 1.11
CA VAL A 181 -14.02 -1.04 2.05
C VAL A 181 -15.30 -0.20 1.96
N PHE A 182 -15.17 1.12 1.87
CA PHE A 182 -16.31 2.04 1.84
C PHE A 182 -16.87 2.28 0.42
N GLY A 183 -16.33 1.64 -0.62
CA GLY A 183 -16.80 1.80 -2.01
C GLY A 183 -16.56 3.20 -2.59
N VAL A 184 -15.70 4.02 -1.96
CA VAL A 184 -15.40 5.41 -2.37
C VAL A 184 -14.50 5.47 -3.61
N GLN A 185 -14.14 4.30 -4.19
CA GLN A 185 -13.39 4.17 -5.44
C GLN A 185 -14.02 4.96 -6.60
N GLN A 186 -15.34 5.20 -6.54
CA GLN A 186 -16.07 5.99 -7.53
C GLN A 186 -15.66 7.47 -7.54
N PHE A 187 -15.17 7.99 -6.41
CA PHE A 187 -14.75 9.39 -6.28
C PHE A 187 -13.36 9.69 -6.85
N ARG A 188 -12.72 8.70 -7.52
CA ARG A 188 -11.43 8.80 -8.25
C ARG A 188 -10.53 9.96 -7.78
N LEU A 189 -10.14 9.96 -6.50
CA LEU A 189 -9.09 10.88 -6.06
C LEU A 189 -7.88 10.62 -6.96
N SER A 190 -7.43 11.64 -7.70
CA SER A 190 -6.49 11.50 -8.83
C SER A 190 -5.25 10.65 -8.48
N VAL A 191 -4.78 10.73 -7.24
CA VAL A 191 -3.60 10.01 -6.73
C VAL A 191 -3.87 8.52 -6.43
N PHE A 192 -5.10 8.15 -6.05
CA PHE A 192 -5.48 6.80 -5.62
C PHE A 192 -6.31 6.02 -6.65
N SER A 193 -6.86 6.70 -7.65
CA SER A 193 -7.89 6.17 -8.57
C SER A 193 -7.50 4.89 -9.33
N THR A 194 -6.20 4.63 -9.50
CA THR A 194 -5.66 3.50 -10.27
C THR A 194 -4.94 2.46 -9.42
N MET A 195 -4.94 2.59 -8.09
CA MET A 195 -4.20 1.67 -7.22
C MET A 195 -4.99 0.39 -6.97
N ALA A 196 -4.49 -0.77 -7.38
CA ALA A 196 -5.16 -2.06 -7.17
C ALA A 196 -5.27 -2.46 -5.69
N LEU A 197 -6.33 -3.22 -5.33
CA LEU A 197 -6.58 -3.64 -3.95
C LEU A 197 -5.41 -4.44 -3.36
N HIS A 198 -4.92 -5.45 -4.08
CA HIS A 198 -3.80 -6.28 -3.62
C HIS A 198 -2.50 -5.47 -3.53
N THR A 199 -2.28 -4.47 -4.40
CA THR A 199 -1.18 -3.50 -4.26
C THR A 199 -1.20 -2.82 -2.89
N ALA A 200 -2.37 -2.32 -2.46
CA ALA A 200 -2.50 -1.66 -1.17
C ALA A 200 -2.24 -2.62 0.01
N VAL A 201 -2.75 -3.86 -0.07
CA VAL A 201 -2.46 -4.90 0.93
C VAL A 201 -0.96 -5.19 1.00
N LEU A 202 -0.30 -5.37 -0.16
CA LEU A 202 1.13 -5.65 -0.22
C LEU A 202 1.98 -4.51 0.33
N PHE A 203 1.60 -3.25 0.12
CA PHE A 203 2.32 -2.13 0.73
C PHE A 203 2.18 -2.06 2.24
N VAL A 204 0.98 -2.33 2.79
CA VAL A 204 0.79 -2.42 4.24
C VAL A 204 1.65 -3.55 4.82
N LEU A 205 1.66 -4.72 4.17
CA LEU A 205 2.51 -5.84 4.55
C LEU A 205 4.00 -5.47 4.45
N CYS A 206 4.43 -4.83 3.36
CA CYS A 206 5.81 -4.42 3.15
C CYS A 206 6.26 -3.41 4.22
N GLY A 207 5.45 -2.40 4.51
CA GLY A 207 5.73 -1.43 5.58
C GLY A 207 5.81 -2.11 6.95
N ALA A 208 4.91 -3.04 7.26
CA ALA A 208 4.99 -3.81 8.49
C ALA A 208 6.28 -4.65 8.55
N GLY A 209 6.66 -5.29 7.43
CA GLY A 209 7.93 -5.99 7.28
C GLY A 209 9.13 -5.10 7.57
N MET A 210 9.16 -3.88 7.04
CA MET A 210 10.23 -2.89 7.26
C MET A 210 10.38 -2.51 8.74
N LEU A 211 9.28 -2.36 9.48
CA LEU A 211 9.31 -2.07 10.92
C LEU A 211 9.98 -3.22 11.71
N PHE A 212 9.84 -4.46 11.26
CA PHE A 212 10.39 -5.64 11.93
C PHE A 212 11.85 -5.97 11.56
N VAL A 213 12.50 -5.20 10.67
CA VAL A 213 13.89 -5.45 10.25
C VAL A 213 14.90 -5.16 11.37
N ARG A 214 14.69 -4.07 12.10
CA ARG A 214 15.51 -3.66 13.26
C ARG A 214 14.61 -3.22 14.42
N PRO A 215 13.93 -4.16 15.11
CA PRO A 215 12.97 -3.83 16.17
C PRO A 215 13.64 -3.28 17.44
N GLY A 216 14.96 -3.50 17.61
CA GLY A 216 15.75 -3.01 18.74
C GLY A 216 16.20 -1.54 18.63
N ASP A 217 15.91 -0.86 17.52
CA ASP A 217 16.34 0.52 17.27
C ASP A 217 15.14 1.40 16.85
N GLY A 218 15.29 2.72 16.99
CA GLY A 218 14.31 3.70 16.51
C GLY A 218 12.99 3.71 17.29
N LEU A 219 11.89 4.01 16.61
CA LEU A 219 10.52 3.98 17.14
C LEU A 219 10.11 2.59 17.62
N MET A 220 10.54 1.55 16.90
CA MET A 220 10.24 0.17 17.29
C MET A 220 10.89 -0.21 18.62
N TYR A 221 12.01 0.39 19.02
CA TYR A 221 12.59 0.12 20.34
C TYR A 221 11.60 0.44 21.48
N SER A 222 10.91 1.58 21.40
CA SER A 222 9.89 1.97 22.37
C SER A 222 8.66 1.05 22.33
N ALA A 223 8.23 0.65 21.13
CA ALA A 223 7.07 -0.21 20.91
C ALA A 223 7.32 -1.70 21.25
N ALA A 224 8.53 -2.19 21.00
CA ALA A 224 9.00 -3.54 21.31
C ALA A 224 9.47 -3.66 22.78
N SER A 225 9.58 -2.53 23.48
CA SER A 225 9.97 -2.52 24.88
C SER A 225 9.01 -3.33 25.76
N SER A 226 9.56 -3.91 26.83
CA SER A 226 8.79 -4.67 27.83
C SER A 226 7.98 -3.77 28.78
N TYR A 227 8.13 -2.44 28.64
CA TYR A 227 7.43 -1.44 29.41
C TYR A 227 5.94 -1.39 29.05
N ILE A 228 5.15 -0.77 29.93
CA ILE A 228 3.68 -0.73 29.84
C ILE A 228 3.22 -0.17 28.49
N GLY A 229 3.90 0.85 27.95
CA GLY A 229 3.61 1.44 26.64
C GLY A 229 3.71 0.44 25.48
N GLY A 230 4.76 -0.39 25.43
CA GLY A 230 4.93 -1.40 24.38
C GLY A 230 3.96 -2.58 24.49
N ARG A 231 3.54 -2.94 25.72
CA ARG A 231 2.47 -3.93 25.92
C ARG A 231 1.10 -3.40 25.53
N SER A 232 0.77 -2.17 25.89
CA SER A 232 -0.50 -1.53 25.53
C SER A 232 -0.59 -1.33 24.01
N LEU A 233 0.48 -0.86 23.36
CA LEU A 233 0.49 -0.67 21.90
C LEU A 233 0.27 -1.99 21.15
N ARG A 234 0.92 -3.09 21.58
CA ARG A 234 0.71 -4.43 20.98
C ARG A 234 -0.71 -4.97 21.18
N ARG A 235 -1.36 -4.64 22.29
CA ARG A 235 -2.77 -4.99 22.53
C ARG A 235 -3.73 -4.14 21.71
N LEU A 236 -3.43 -2.86 21.50
CA LEU A 236 -4.29 -1.92 20.78
C LEU A 236 -4.14 -2.00 19.25
N LEU A 237 -2.97 -2.38 18.74
CA LEU A 237 -2.70 -2.54 17.30
C LEU A 237 -3.74 -3.40 16.54
N PRO A 238 -4.09 -4.62 16.99
CA PRO A 238 -5.12 -5.40 16.31
C PRO A 238 -6.47 -4.70 16.34
N PHE A 239 -6.84 -4.00 17.41
CA PHE A 239 -8.06 -3.20 17.43
C PHE A 239 -7.98 -2.04 16.44
N ILE A 240 -6.89 -1.28 16.37
CA ILE A 240 -6.75 -0.16 15.42
C ILE A 240 -6.91 -0.63 13.97
N ILE A 241 -6.45 -1.83 13.63
CA ILE A 241 -6.59 -2.39 12.27
C ILE A 241 -7.99 -2.98 12.04
N VAL A 242 -8.51 -3.74 13.01
CA VAL A 242 -9.76 -4.50 12.85
C VAL A 242 -10.99 -3.60 12.98
N THR A 243 -10.95 -2.58 13.83
CA THR A 243 -12.14 -1.74 14.10
C THR A 243 -12.60 -0.95 12.87
N PRO A 244 -11.72 -0.26 12.10
CA PRO A 244 -12.13 0.43 10.87
C PRO A 244 -12.70 -0.53 9.81
N VAL A 245 -12.13 -1.74 9.71
CA VAL A 245 -12.58 -2.77 8.76
C VAL A 245 -13.96 -3.29 9.15
N LEU A 246 -14.17 -3.63 10.42
CA LEU A 246 -15.47 -4.07 10.94
C LEU A 246 -16.51 -2.95 10.87
N ALA A 247 -16.15 -1.73 11.25
CA ALA A 247 -17.03 -0.57 11.18
C ALA A 247 -17.43 -0.26 9.74
N GLY A 248 -16.51 -0.38 8.78
CA GLY A 248 -16.81 -0.25 7.35
C GLY A 248 -17.74 -1.35 6.85
N TRP A 249 -17.49 -2.60 7.23
CA TRP A 249 -18.32 -3.75 6.84
C TRP A 249 -19.74 -3.70 7.42
N LEU A 250 -19.87 -3.19 8.66
CA LEU A 250 -21.14 -2.98 9.34
C LEU A 250 -21.82 -1.66 8.93
N SER A 251 -21.15 -0.78 8.19
CA SER A 251 -21.71 0.52 7.84
C SER A 251 -22.86 0.38 6.83
N PRO A 252 -24.05 0.96 7.12
CA PRO A 252 -25.17 0.96 6.17
C PRO A 252 -24.88 1.72 4.86
N ALA A 253 -23.77 2.46 4.79
CA ALA A 253 -23.36 3.21 3.61
C ALA A 253 -23.15 2.30 2.39
N GLY A 254 -22.73 1.04 2.60
CA GLY A 254 -22.65 0.03 1.52
C GLY A 254 -24.01 -0.32 0.90
N GLN A 255 -25.13 -0.09 1.59
CA GLN A 255 -26.49 -0.33 1.06
C GLN A 255 -27.05 0.83 0.23
N LEU A 256 -26.44 2.01 0.31
CA LEU A 256 -26.89 3.21 -0.41
C LEU A 256 -26.14 3.42 -1.72
N VAL A 257 -24.93 2.87 -1.86
CA VAL A 257 -24.15 2.90 -3.10
C VAL A 257 -24.85 2.02 -4.15
N GLY A 258 -25.39 2.64 -5.20
CA GLY A 258 -26.15 1.97 -6.26
C GLY A 258 -27.67 2.02 -6.09
N ARG A 259 -28.19 2.50 -4.95
CA ARG A 259 -29.59 2.90 -4.85
C ARG A 259 -29.79 4.31 -5.40
N SER A 260 -30.92 4.53 -6.04
CA SER A 260 -31.22 5.83 -6.61
C SER A 260 -31.33 6.90 -5.51
N VAL A 261 -30.95 8.13 -5.85
CA VAL A 261 -31.00 9.31 -4.96
C VAL A 261 -32.39 9.50 -4.35
N GLU A 262 -33.42 8.96 -5.00
CA GLU A 262 -34.81 8.96 -4.52
C GLU A 262 -35.01 8.24 -3.16
N HIS A 263 -34.09 7.37 -2.74
CA HIS A 263 -34.14 6.73 -1.42
C HIS A 263 -33.84 7.70 -0.28
N LEU A 264 -33.13 8.80 -0.55
CA LEU A 264 -32.85 9.87 0.41
C LEU A 264 -34.01 10.88 0.52
N MET A 265 -34.99 10.81 -0.39
CA MET A 265 -36.15 11.70 -0.35
C MET A 265 -37.22 11.18 0.60
N PRO A 266 -37.85 12.05 1.41
CA PRO A 266 -39.04 11.72 2.19
C PRO A 266 -40.13 11.11 1.29
N ASP A 267 -40.87 10.10 1.76
CA ASP A 267 -41.83 9.32 0.96
C ASP A 267 -42.83 10.19 0.18
N ARG A 268 -43.22 11.33 0.76
CA ARG A 268 -44.11 12.33 0.13
C ARG A 268 -43.58 12.91 -1.19
N PHE A 269 -42.26 12.99 -1.38
CA PHE A 269 -41.64 13.57 -2.57
C PHE A 269 -41.12 12.50 -3.55
N ARG A 270 -41.03 11.24 -3.13
CA ARG A 270 -40.45 10.16 -3.94
C ARG A 270 -41.27 9.85 -5.20
N LYS A 271 -42.60 9.86 -5.10
CA LYS A 271 -43.50 9.49 -6.22
C LYS A 271 -43.49 10.47 -7.40
N GLY A 272 -43.25 11.76 -7.14
CA GLY A 272 -43.26 12.79 -8.19
C GLY A 272 -41.89 13.10 -8.81
N HIS A 273 -40.80 12.77 -8.11
CA HIS A 273 -39.45 13.20 -8.48
C HIS A 273 -38.97 12.64 -9.83
N THR A 274 -39.29 11.38 -10.14
CA THR A 274 -38.97 10.78 -11.45
C THR A 274 -39.65 11.53 -12.61
N GLY A 275 -40.88 11.99 -12.41
CA GLY A 275 -41.60 12.84 -13.36
C GLY A 275 -40.86 14.16 -13.60
N PHE A 276 -40.60 14.92 -12.54
CA PHE A 276 -39.89 16.21 -12.62
C PHE A 276 -38.50 16.11 -13.25
N ARG A 277 -37.74 15.04 -12.95
CA ARG A 277 -36.43 14.81 -13.55
C ARG A 277 -36.53 14.52 -15.05
N SER A 278 -37.48 13.67 -15.46
CA SER A 278 -37.69 13.33 -16.85
C SER A 278 -38.19 14.53 -17.69
N GLU A 279 -39.01 15.38 -17.07
CA GLU A 279 -39.55 16.59 -17.69
C GLU A 279 -38.46 17.65 -17.84
N TYR A 280 -37.64 17.88 -16.81
CA TYR A 280 -36.46 18.76 -16.90
C TYR A 280 -35.44 18.28 -17.94
N GLN A 281 -35.21 16.97 -18.06
CA GLN A 281 -34.32 16.43 -19.09
C GLN A 281 -34.86 16.60 -20.52
N ARG A 282 -36.19 16.59 -20.70
CA ARG A 282 -36.83 16.83 -22.01
C ARG A 282 -36.95 18.32 -22.34
N SER A 283 -37.09 19.17 -21.34
CA SER A 283 -37.32 20.61 -21.50
C SER A 283 -36.62 21.39 -20.37
N PRO A 284 -35.30 21.59 -20.48
CA PRO A 284 -34.55 22.30 -19.45
C PRO A 284 -34.88 23.79 -19.48
N GLU A 285 -35.75 24.23 -18.57
CA GLU A 285 -35.96 25.66 -18.33
C GLU A 285 -34.87 26.20 -17.39
N GLN A 286 -34.13 27.20 -17.85
CA GLN A 286 -33.28 28.00 -16.98
C GLN A 286 -34.16 28.93 -16.14
N ARG A 287 -34.32 28.65 -14.85
CA ARG A 287 -34.83 29.65 -13.91
C ARG A 287 -33.76 30.72 -13.72
N MET A 288 -34.10 31.96 -14.02
CA MET A 288 -33.33 33.10 -13.53
C MET A 288 -33.39 33.07 -12.00
N ILE A 289 -32.28 32.74 -11.36
CA ILE A 289 -32.12 32.93 -9.93
C ILE A 289 -32.09 34.45 -9.74
N GLY A 290 -33.14 34.98 -9.10
CA GLY A 290 -33.26 36.39 -8.74
C GLY A 290 -32.25 36.81 -7.69
#